data_AF-C5A6I8-F1
#
_entry.id   AF-C5A6I8-F1
#
_cell.length_a   1.000
_cell.length_b   1.000
_cell.length_c   1.000
_cell.angle_alpha   90.00
_cell.angle_beta   90.00
_cell.angle_gamma   90.00
#
_symmetry.space_group_name_H-M   'P 1'
#
loop_
_entity.id
_entity.type
_entity.pdbx_description
1 polymer ?
#
loop_
_entity_poly.entity_id
_entity_poly.type
_entity_poly.pdbx_seq_one_letter_code
_entity_poly.pdbx_strand_id
1 'polypeptide(L)'
;MKKSPFQLLSLGLLLALALQLAGGFKGINEALNSALPLIDTPWMNLLTALGGNAFLALFAIIVVLYEMKKLGGVSSKTLAFLIALSLGLVAVGALKALLAEPRPRPLPGAGFLSSGAFPSGHTFRASIIASYVSDRWKKLAPLAWAYAIGIALTRLFLHYHWLSDVLFSLLFAPWLYLLLRSTEKLWLPIMGRILKKLNLEVVEA
;
A
#
# COMPACT_ATOMS: atom_id res chain seq x y z
N MET A 1 11.81 26.93 6.82
CA MET A 1 10.50 26.28 7.10
C MET A 1 10.66 24.76 7.00
N LYS A 2 10.27 23.99 8.03
CA LYS A 2 10.29 22.51 7.95
C LYS A 2 9.15 22.03 7.02
N LYS A 3 9.45 21.19 6.04
CA LYS A 3 8.45 20.60 5.13
C LYS A 3 7.52 19.66 5.92
N SER A 4 6.22 19.65 5.59
CA SER A 4 5.27 18.73 6.21
C SER A 4 5.53 17.28 5.74
N PRO A 5 5.12 16.25 6.50
CA PRO A 5 5.25 14.85 6.07
C PRO A 5 4.64 14.58 4.69
N PHE A 6 3.51 15.20 4.38
CA PHE A 6 2.86 15.11 3.06
C PHE A 6 3.73 15.69 1.94
N GLN A 7 4.39 16.83 2.17
CA GLN A 7 5.29 17.44 1.18
C GLN A 7 6.55 16.59 0.96
N LEU A 8 7.12 16.01 2.01
CA LEU A 8 8.27 15.11 1.91
C LEU A 8 7.91 13.85 1.11
N LEU A 9 6.77 13.24 1.41
CA LEU A 9 6.26 12.09 0.66
C LEU A 9 5.96 12.43 -0.79
N SER A 10 5.39 13.61 -1.06
CA SER A 10 5.12 14.06 -2.44
C SER A 10 6.42 14.18 -3.25
N LEU A 11 7.45 14.81 -2.67
CA LEU A 11 8.75 14.94 -3.32
C LEU A 11 9.43 13.58 -3.51
N GLY A 12 9.39 12.72 -2.48
CA GLY A 12 9.95 11.37 -2.56
C GLY A 12 9.27 10.50 -3.61
N LEU A 13 7.93 10.57 -3.71
CA LEU A 13 7.15 9.83 -4.69
C LEU A 13 7.45 10.29 -6.12
N LEU A 14 7.49 11.62 -6.34
CA LEU A 14 7.83 12.18 -7.65
C LEU A 14 9.27 11.84 -8.06
N LEU A 15 10.22 11.94 -7.13
CA LEU A 15 11.61 11.56 -7.38
C LEU A 15 11.72 10.07 -7.70
N ALA A 16 11.08 9.20 -6.92
CA ALA A 16 11.09 7.76 -7.16
C ALA A 16 10.46 7.41 -8.51
N LEU A 17 9.35 8.04 -8.89
CA LEU A 17 8.75 7.82 -10.20
C LEU A 17 9.67 8.31 -11.33
N ALA A 18 10.25 9.50 -11.21
CA ALA A 18 11.17 10.05 -12.20
C ALA A 18 12.41 9.16 -12.38
N LEU A 19 13.01 8.68 -11.28
CA LEU A 19 14.12 7.75 -11.31
C LEU A 19 13.74 6.40 -11.93
N GLN A 20 12.54 5.88 -11.68
CA GLN A 20 12.06 4.66 -12.33
C GLN A 20 11.93 4.87 -13.84
N LEU A 21 11.29 5.95 -14.28
CA LEU A 21 11.07 6.25 -15.70
C LEU A 21 12.39 6.54 -16.45
N ALA A 22 13.35 7.19 -15.79
CA ALA A 22 14.68 7.44 -16.34
C ALA A 22 15.63 6.24 -16.26
N GLY A 23 15.21 5.11 -15.67
CA GLY A 23 16.06 3.94 -15.45
C GLY A 23 17.15 4.15 -14.39
N GLY A 24 17.07 5.20 -13.58
CA GLY A 24 18.04 5.55 -12.54
C GLY A 24 18.16 4.52 -11.41
N PHE A 25 17.18 3.64 -11.24
CA PHE A 25 17.23 2.54 -10.27
C PHE A 25 17.91 1.27 -10.78
N LYS A 26 18.17 1.11 -12.09
CA LYS A 26 18.64 -0.16 -12.68
C LYS A 26 19.86 -0.74 -11.95
N GLY A 27 20.91 0.07 -11.77
CA GLY A 27 22.14 -0.38 -11.12
C GLY A 27 21.94 -0.86 -9.68
N ILE A 28 21.19 -0.11 -8.86
CA ILE A 28 20.95 -0.52 -7.47
C ILE A 28 19.95 -1.67 -7.34
N ASN A 29 18.98 -1.76 -8.26
CA ASN A 29 18.04 -2.86 -8.35
C ASN A 29 18.76 -4.17 -8.63
N GLU A 30 19.63 -4.19 -9.65
CA GLU A 30 20.42 -5.35 -10.02
C GLU A 30 21.42 -5.71 -8.93
N ALA A 31 22.17 -4.74 -8.40
CA ALA A 31 23.16 -4.96 -7.34
C ALA A 31 22.51 -5.58 -6.09
N LEU A 32 21.38 -5.04 -5.62
CA LEU A 32 20.68 -5.60 -4.47
C LEU A 32 20.10 -6.98 -4.77
N ASN A 33 19.46 -7.17 -5.94
CA ASN A 33 18.89 -8.44 -6.32
C ASN A 33 19.94 -9.55 -6.43
N SER A 34 21.14 -9.25 -6.95
CA SER A 34 22.24 -10.22 -7.02
C SER A 34 22.89 -10.51 -5.66
N ALA A 35 22.84 -9.58 -4.72
CA ALA A 35 23.39 -9.75 -3.38
C ALA A 35 22.47 -10.54 -2.43
N LEU A 36 21.15 -10.53 -2.67
CA LEU A 36 20.19 -11.22 -1.82
C LEU A 36 20.09 -12.71 -2.20
N PRO A 37 20.05 -13.62 -1.20
CA PRO A 37 19.78 -15.03 -1.45
C PRO A 37 18.30 -15.23 -1.80
N LEU A 38 18.03 -16.20 -2.68
CA LEU A 38 16.67 -16.67 -2.93
C LEU A 38 16.17 -17.49 -1.72
N ILE A 39 15.11 -17.01 -1.08
CA ILE A 39 14.45 -17.71 0.04
C ILE A 39 13.01 -18.04 -0.36
N ASP A 40 12.80 -19.13 -1.07
CA ASP A 40 11.47 -19.60 -1.50
C ASP A 40 11.04 -20.84 -0.71
N THR A 41 10.61 -20.61 0.54
CA THR A 41 10.19 -21.66 1.48
C THR A 41 8.70 -21.53 1.81
N PRO A 42 8.04 -22.59 2.33
CA PRO A 42 6.65 -22.49 2.79
C PRO A 42 6.43 -21.37 3.81
N TRP A 43 7.40 -21.14 4.70
CA TRP A 43 7.37 -20.06 5.68
C TRP A 43 7.43 -18.68 5.03
N MET A 44 8.31 -18.48 4.04
CA MET A 44 8.36 -17.23 3.28
C MET A 44 7.05 -16.99 2.53
N ASN A 45 6.49 -18.04 1.92
CA ASN A 45 5.22 -17.97 1.21
C ASN A 45 4.03 -17.65 2.14
N LEU A 46 4.03 -18.19 3.35
CA LEU A 46 3.06 -17.82 4.38
C LEU A 46 3.20 -16.37 4.82
N LEU A 47 4.44 -15.91 5.07
CA LEU A 47 4.70 -14.52 5.47
C LEU A 47 4.29 -13.53 4.37
N THR A 48 4.65 -13.79 3.11
CA THR A 48 4.24 -12.90 2.02
C THR A 48 2.73 -12.95 1.78
N ALA A 49 2.02 -14.03 2.14
CA ALA A 49 0.56 -14.10 2.01
C ALA A 49 -0.16 -13.07 2.90
N LEU A 50 0.47 -12.63 3.99
CA LEU A 50 -0.03 -11.52 4.81
C LEU A 50 0.00 -10.18 4.07
N GLY A 51 0.71 -10.05 2.94
CA GLY A 51 0.62 -8.90 2.03
C GLY A 51 -0.41 -9.07 0.91
N GLY A 52 -1.14 -10.20 0.88
CA GLY A 52 -2.04 -10.59 -0.19
C GLY A 52 -3.45 -10.00 -0.09
N ASN A 53 -4.28 -10.29 -1.10
CA ASN A 53 -5.67 -9.82 -1.17
C ASN A 53 -6.55 -10.42 -0.05
N ALA A 54 -6.37 -11.69 0.28
CA ALA A 54 -7.17 -12.36 1.30
C ALA A 54 -6.97 -11.74 2.69
N PHE A 55 -5.70 -11.52 3.08
CA PHE A 55 -5.39 -10.86 4.34
C PHE A 55 -5.93 -9.44 4.40
N LEU A 56 -5.75 -8.67 3.32
CA LEU A 56 -6.29 -7.32 3.21
C LEU A 56 -7.82 -7.28 3.38
N ALA A 57 -8.55 -8.16 2.69
CA ALA A 57 -10.00 -8.24 2.76
C ALA A 57 -10.45 -8.58 4.18
N LEU A 58 -9.81 -9.57 4.81
CA LEU A 58 -10.06 -9.94 6.19
C LEU A 58 -9.83 -8.77 7.15
N PHE A 59 -8.69 -8.07 7.01
CA PHE A 59 -8.37 -6.88 7.82
C PHE A 59 -9.44 -5.78 7.67
N ALA A 60 -9.82 -5.44 6.43
CA ALA A 60 -10.82 -4.41 6.16
C ALA A 60 -12.20 -4.78 6.75
N ILE A 61 -12.63 -6.03 6.59
CA ILE A 61 -13.90 -6.53 7.16
C ILE A 61 -13.86 -6.44 8.68
N ILE A 62 -12.80 -6.93 9.33
CA ILE A 62 -12.68 -6.89 10.80
C ILE A 62 -12.74 -5.45 11.31
N VAL A 63 -12.02 -4.51 10.67
CA VAL A 63 -12.02 -3.10 11.08
C VAL A 63 -13.40 -2.48 10.94
N VAL A 64 -14.08 -2.68 9.80
CA VAL A 64 -15.42 -2.14 9.57
C VAL A 64 -16.42 -2.72 10.57
N LEU A 65 -16.43 -4.04 10.78
CA LEU A 65 -17.33 -4.68 11.75
C LEU A 65 -17.04 -4.21 13.19
N TYR A 66 -15.77 -4.04 13.55
CA TYR A 66 -15.38 -3.50 14.84
C TYR A 66 -15.92 -2.08 15.06
N GLU A 67 -15.79 -1.20 14.07
CA GLU A 67 -16.28 0.17 14.18
C GLU A 67 -17.82 0.23 14.17
N MET A 68 -18.48 -0.54 13.31
CA MET A 68 -19.93 -0.67 13.34
C MET A 68 -20.43 -1.10 14.72
N LYS A 69 -19.78 -2.10 15.35
CA LYS A 69 -20.17 -2.60 16.67
C LYS A 69 -19.85 -1.62 17.81
N LYS A 70 -18.71 -0.93 17.74
CA LYS A 70 -18.20 -0.11 18.86
C LYS A 70 -18.66 1.35 18.80
N LEU A 71 -18.79 1.89 17.59
CA LEU A 71 -19.05 3.31 17.35
C LEU A 71 -20.43 3.56 16.72
N GLY A 72 -21.14 2.52 16.29
CA GLY A 72 -22.44 2.65 15.60
C GLY A 72 -22.33 3.07 14.13
N GLY A 73 -21.11 3.15 13.58
CA GLY A 73 -20.86 3.59 12.22
C GLY A 73 -19.41 3.40 11.79
N VAL A 74 -19.07 3.89 10.60
CA VAL A 74 -17.70 3.84 10.05
C VAL A 74 -17.02 5.19 10.21
N SER A 75 -15.81 5.21 10.75
CA SER A 75 -15.09 6.47 10.97
C SER A 75 -14.58 7.09 9.67
N SER A 76 -14.38 8.42 9.66
CA SER A 76 -13.73 9.11 8.53
C SER A 76 -12.34 8.54 8.21
N LYS A 77 -11.60 8.09 9.24
CA LYS A 77 -10.29 7.41 9.10
C LYS A 77 -10.40 6.10 8.33
N THR A 78 -11.41 5.28 8.64
CA THR A 78 -11.67 4.01 7.96
C THR A 78 -12.16 4.26 6.54
N LEU A 79 -13.02 5.25 6.32
CA LEU A 79 -13.42 5.64 4.95
C LEU A 79 -12.22 6.11 4.12
N ALA A 80 -11.36 6.96 4.68
CA ALA A 80 -10.12 7.38 4.02
C ALA A 80 -9.23 6.18 3.68
N PHE A 81 -9.11 5.21 4.59
CA PHE A 81 -8.39 3.96 4.35
C PHE A 81 -9.00 3.16 3.18
N LEU A 82 -10.32 2.93 3.17
CA LEU A 82 -11.00 2.14 2.14
C LEU A 82 -10.93 2.82 0.76
N ILE A 83 -11.06 4.15 0.70
CA ILE A 83 -10.94 4.92 -0.53
C ILE A 83 -9.48 4.92 -1.02
N ALA A 84 -8.51 5.16 -0.14
CA ALA A 84 -7.08 5.12 -0.50
C ALA A 84 -6.67 3.73 -0.99
N LEU A 85 -7.17 2.68 -0.33
CA LEU A 85 -6.96 1.31 -0.74
C LEU A 85 -7.47 1.06 -2.16
N SER A 86 -8.71 1.46 -2.43
CA SER A 86 -9.35 1.24 -3.73
C SER A 86 -8.65 2.01 -4.85
N LEU A 87 -8.46 3.32 -4.66
CA LEU A 87 -7.77 4.18 -5.63
C LEU A 87 -6.32 3.74 -5.86
N GLY A 88 -5.62 3.37 -4.79
CA GLY A 88 -4.22 2.95 -4.88
C GLY A 88 -4.06 1.59 -5.54
N LEU A 89 -4.96 0.63 -5.35
CA LEU A 89 -4.93 -0.63 -6.10
C LEU A 89 -5.19 -0.42 -7.59
N VAL A 90 -6.10 0.49 -7.96
CA VAL A 90 -6.31 0.91 -9.35
C VAL A 90 -5.04 1.53 -9.91
N ALA A 91 -4.40 2.46 -9.18
CA ALA A 91 -3.16 3.10 -9.61
C ALA A 91 -2.00 2.09 -9.75
N VAL A 92 -1.86 1.14 -8.82
CA VAL A 92 -0.88 0.04 -8.90
C VAL A 92 -1.12 -0.80 -10.16
N GLY A 93 -2.37 -1.17 -10.44
CA GLY A 93 -2.72 -1.93 -11.64
C GLY A 93 -2.44 -1.15 -12.93
N ALA A 94 -2.79 0.13 -12.96
CA ALA A 94 -2.53 1.01 -14.11
C ALA A 94 -1.03 1.17 -14.36
N LEU A 95 -0.22 1.45 -13.33
CA LEU A 95 1.23 1.58 -13.48
C LEU A 95 1.88 0.26 -13.94
N LYS A 96 1.40 -0.89 -13.45
CA LYS A 96 1.86 -2.20 -13.92
C LYS A 96 1.60 -2.40 -15.41
N ALA A 97 0.40 -2.05 -15.87
CA ALA A 97 0.02 -2.20 -17.27
C ALA A 97 0.76 -1.21 -18.18
N LEU A 98 0.94 0.03 -17.74
CA LEU A 98 1.58 1.09 -18.51
C LEU A 98 3.10 0.91 -18.64
N LEU A 99 3.77 0.52 -17.55
CA LEU A 99 5.22 0.40 -17.53
C LEU A 99 5.72 -0.99 -17.90
N ALA A 100 4.90 -2.03 -17.69
CA ALA A 100 5.21 -3.42 -18.02
C ALA A 100 6.61 -3.87 -17.56
N GLU A 101 7.11 -3.31 -16.45
CA GLU A 101 8.47 -3.54 -15.95
C GLU A 101 8.74 -5.03 -15.76
N PRO A 102 9.80 -5.60 -16.36
CA PRO A 102 10.12 -7.02 -16.20
C PRO A 102 10.48 -7.34 -14.75
N ARG A 103 10.08 -8.53 -14.28
CA ARG A 103 10.40 -9.01 -12.93
C ARG A 103 11.80 -9.62 -12.88
N PRO A 104 12.48 -9.57 -11.71
CA PRO A 104 13.73 -10.30 -11.53
C PRO A 104 13.52 -11.82 -11.69
N ARG A 105 12.43 -12.34 -11.12
CA ARG A 105 11.97 -13.72 -11.27
C ARG A 105 10.52 -13.76 -11.79
N PRO A 106 10.22 -14.54 -12.84
CA PRO A 106 8.85 -14.72 -13.33
C PRO A 106 7.91 -15.26 -12.24
N LEU A 107 6.66 -14.80 -12.25
CA LEU A 107 5.61 -15.36 -11.40
C LEU A 107 4.94 -16.55 -12.11
N PRO A 108 4.91 -17.75 -11.53
CA PRO A 108 4.18 -18.88 -12.10
C PRO A 108 2.70 -18.54 -12.26
N GLY A 109 2.15 -18.73 -13.47
CA GLY A 109 0.72 -18.53 -13.75
C GLY A 109 0.23 -17.07 -13.75
N ALA A 110 1.13 -16.09 -13.77
CA ALA A 110 0.76 -14.68 -13.86
C ALA A 110 0.22 -14.32 -15.25
N GLY A 111 -1.04 -13.87 -15.33
CA GLY A 111 -1.61 -13.25 -16.53
C GLY A 111 -1.02 -11.85 -16.80
N PHE A 112 -1.44 -11.23 -17.91
CA PHE A 112 -0.93 -9.94 -18.41
C PHE A 112 -1.02 -8.80 -17.38
N LEU A 113 -2.11 -8.71 -16.60
CA LEU A 113 -2.25 -7.67 -15.56
C LEU A 113 -1.38 -7.91 -14.31
N SER A 114 -0.77 -9.08 -14.19
CA SER A 114 0.12 -9.45 -13.08
C SER A 114 1.59 -9.54 -13.49
N SER A 115 1.91 -9.34 -14.78
CA SER A 115 3.27 -9.50 -15.33
C SER A 115 4.22 -8.41 -14.84
N GLY A 116 3.80 -7.14 -14.83
CA GLY A 116 4.64 -6.01 -14.44
C GLY A 116 5.12 -6.08 -12.99
N ALA A 117 6.40 -5.79 -12.76
CA ALA A 117 7.04 -5.72 -11.44
C ALA A 117 6.63 -4.44 -10.70
N PHE A 118 6.76 -3.28 -11.36
CA PHE A 118 6.56 -1.97 -10.74
C PHE A 118 5.09 -1.53 -10.74
N PRO A 119 4.56 -0.97 -9.63
CA PRO A 119 5.08 -1.03 -8.26
C PRO A 119 4.64 -2.31 -7.53
N SER A 120 5.19 -2.57 -6.34
CA SER A 120 4.84 -3.76 -5.55
C SER A 120 3.45 -3.65 -4.91
N GLY A 121 2.50 -4.46 -5.36
CA GLY A 121 1.15 -4.48 -4.80
C GLY A 121 1.09 -5.04 -3.36
N HIS A 122 1.91 -6.03 -3.02
CA HIS A 122 1.94 -6.57 -1.65
C HIS A 122 2.43 -5.53 -0.66
N THR A 123 3.50 -4.82 -1.04
CA THR A 123 4.04 -3.72 -0.25
C THR A 123 3.04 -2.58 -0.13
N PHE A 124 2.31 -2.23 -1.20
CA PHE A 124 1.27 -1.20 -1.14
C PHE A 124 0.18 -1.55 -0.11
N ARG A 125 -0.36 -2.77 -0.17
CA ARG A 125 -1.39 -3.26 0.76
C ARG A 125 -0.92 -3.24 2.21
N ALA A 126 0.29 -3.71 2.47
CA ALA A 126 0.84 -3.71 3.82
C ALA A 126 1.10 -2.29 4.33
N SER A 127 1.58 -1.40 3.46
CA SER A 127 1.88 0.00 3.80
C SER A 127 0.62 0.84 4.02
N ILE A 128 -0.47 0.58 3.30
CA ILE A 128 -1.74 1.29 3.51
C ILE A 128 -2.41 0.85 4.81
N ILE A 129 -2.30 -0.44 5.17
CA ILE A 129 -2.67 -0.93 6.51
C ILE A 129 -1.83 -0.23 7.58
N ALA A 130 -0.50 -0.16 7.40
CA ALA A 130 0.38 0.50 8.35
C ALA A 130 0.06 1.99 8.53
N SER A 131 -0.29 2.68 7.43
CA SER A 131 -0.67 4.09 7.44
C SER A 131 -1.96 4.32 8.23
N TYR A 132 -2.98 3.50 7.97
CA TYR A 132 -4.25 3.53 8.71
C TYR A 132 -4.05 3.23 10.20
N VAL A 133 -3.32 2.15 10.52
CA VAL A 133 -3.04 1.77 11.91
C VAL A 133 -2.25 2.87 12.63
N SER A 134 -1.34 3.56 11.94
CA SER A 134 -0.56 4.65 12.54
C SER A 134 -1.42 5.86 12.91
N ASP A 135 -2.43 6.20 12.09
CA ASP A 135 -3.35 7.30 12.40
C ASP A 135 -4.37 6.90 13.47
N ARG A 136 -4.88 5.66 13.41
CA ARG A 136 -5.92 5.17 14.33
C ARG A 136 -5.38 4.80 15.71
N TRP A 137 -4.27 4.06 15.74
CA TRP A 137 -3.67 3.49 16.93
C TRP A 137 -2.18 3.80 16.98
N LYS A 138 -1.83 5.07 17.25
CA LYS A 138 -0.45 5.59 17.25
C LYS A 138 0.56 4.71 17.98
N LYS A 139 0.16 4.07 19.09
CA LYS A 139 1.01 3.16 19.89
C LYS A 139 1.43 1.90 19.11
N LEU A 140 0.64 1.46 18.13
CA LEU A 140 0.90 0.30 17.28
C LEU A 140 1.64 0.66 15.98
N ALA A 141 1.89 1.95 15.72
CA ALA A 141 2.55 2.39 14.50
C ALA A 141 3.90 1.69 14.24
N PRO A 142 4.81 1.53 15.23
CA PRO A 142 6.07 0.82 15.01
C PRO A 142 5.87 -0.62 14.54
N LEU A 143 4.92 -1.35 15.15
CA LEU A 143 4.60 -2.73 14.79
C LEU A 143 3.99 -2.81 13.39
N ALA A 144 3.10 -1.88 13.05
CA ALA A 144 2.45 -1.86 11.74
C ALA A 144 3.45 -1.57 10.61
N TRP A 145 4.40 -0.66 10.84
CA TRP A 145 5.49 -0.40 9.89
C TRP A 145 6.51 -1.53 9.83
N ALA A 146 6.82 -2.20 10.95
CA ALA A 146 7.64 -3.40 10.94
C ALA A 146 7.01 -4.51 10.08
N TYR A 147 5.68 -4.69 10.17
CA TYR A 147 4.93 -5.57 9.28
C TYR A 147 5.05 -5.15 7.80
N ALA A 148 4.83 -3.87 7.47
CA ALA A 148 4.92 -3.40 6.09
C ALA A 148 6.33 -3.56 5.48
N ILE A 149 7.37 -3.28 6.27
CA ILE A 149 8.77 -3.48 5.89
C ILE A 149 9.06 -4.98 5.74
N GLY A 150 8.58 -5.82 6.66
CA GLY A 150 8.70 -7.27 6.57
C GLY A 150 8.10 -7.82 5.27
N ILE A 151 6.89 -7.37 4.90
CA ILE A 151 6.29 -7.71 3.60
C ILE A 151 7.17 -7.23 2.45
N ALA A 152 7.66 -5.99 2.46
CA ALA A 152 8.57 -5.50 1.42
C ALA A 152 9.80 -6.40 1.26
N LEU A 153 10.43 -6.80 2.36
CA LEU A 153 11.58 -7.70 2.36
C LEU A 153 11.25 -9.07 1.79
N THR A 154 10.08 -9.66 2.12
CA THR A 154 9.66 -10.93 1.52
C THR A 154 9.62 -10.85 -0.01
N ARG A 155 9.22 -9.71 -0.58
CA ARG A 155 9.14 -9.53 -2.03
C ARG A 155 10.51 -9.49 -2.69
N LEU A 156 11.52 -8.97 -1.99
CA LEU A 156 12.90 -8.93 -2.43
C LEU A 156 13.56 -10.31 -2.34
N PHE A 157 13.42 -11.02 -1.20
CA PHE A 157 13.99 -12.37 -1.01
C PHE A 157 13.36 -13.43 -1.92
N LEU A 158 12.12 -13.22 -2.38
CA LEU A 158 11.48 -14.07 -3.39
C LEU A 158 11.85 -13.68 -4.82
N HIS A 159 12.59 -12.59 -5.01
CA HIS A 159 12.98 -12.01 -6.31
C HIS A 159 11.78 -11.66 -7.21
N TYR A 160 10.60 -11.42 -6.62
CA TYR A 160 9.42 -11.05 -7.39
C TYR A 160 9.37 -9.57 -7.72
N HIS A 161 10.16 -8.74 -7.03
CA HIS A 161 10.16 -7.30 -7.15
C HIS A 161 11.56 -6.72 -6.98
N TRP A 162 11.79 -5.61 -7.65
CA TRP A 162 12.98 -4.79 -7.47
C TRP A 162 12.89 -3.92 -6.20
N LEU A 163 14.03 -3.35 -5.78
CA LEU A 163 14.06 -2.39 -4.67
C LEU A 163 13.14 -1.19 -4.95
N SER A 164 13.20 -0.65 -6.17
CA SER A 164 12.38 0.49 -6.57
C SER A 164 10.88 0.21 -6.47
N ASP A 165 10.43 -1.00 -6.80
CA ASP A 165 9.03 -1.41 -6.71
C ASP A 165 8.48 -1.32 -5.28
N VAL A 166 9.26 -1.80 -4.31
CA VAL A 166 8.85 -1.84 -2.91
C VAL A 166 9.00 -0.47 -2.26
N LEU A 167 10.08 0.26 -2.59
CA LEU A 167 10.32 1.61 -2.10
C LEU A 167 9.21 2.57 -2.54
N PHE A 168 8.84 2.54 -3.82
CA PHE A 168 7.75 3.37 -4.33
C PHE A 168 6.44 3.09 -3.57
N SER A 169 6.09 1.82 -3.37
CA SER A 169 4.86 1.46 -2.63
C SER A 169 4.89 1.86 -1.15
N LEU A 170 6.05 1.80 -0.49
CA LEU A 170 6.23 2.26 0.89
C LEU A 170 6.00 3.77 1.03
N LEU A 171 6.28 4.55 -0.02
CA LEU A 171 6.03 6.00 -0.06
C LEU A 171 4.59 6.31 -0.54
N PHE A 172 4.10 5.57 -1.53
CA PHE A 172 2.84 5.84 -2.20
C PHE A 172 1.63 5.64 -1.28
N ALA A 173 1.60 4.55 -0.51
CA ALA A 173 0.49 4.26 0.39
C ALA A 173 0.29 5.34 1.48
N PRO A 174 1.29 5.72 2.28
CA PRO A 174 1.12 6.79 3.27
C PRO A 174 0.85 8.14 2.61
N TRP A 175 1.45 8.41 1.44
CA TRP A 175 1.15 9.63 0.68
C TRP A 175 -0.33 9.72 0.33
N LEU A 176 -0.90 8.66 -0.25
CA LEU A 176 -2.29 8.62 -0.68
C LEU A 176 -3.25 8.67 0.51
N TYR A 177 -2.91 7.99 1.60
CA TYR A 177 -3.69 8.07 2.84
C TYR A 177 -3.73 9.50 3.37
N LEU A 178 -2.56 10.16 3.49
CA LEU A 178 -2.48 11.54 3.95
C LEU A 178 -3.15 12.54 3.00
N LEU A 179 -3.09 12.30 1.68
CA LEU A 179 -3.82 13.08 0.70
C LEU A 179 -5.32 13.04 1.01
N LEU A 180 -5.89 11.85 1.20
CA LEU A 180 -7.32 11.73 1.53
C LEU A 180 -7.65 12.34 2.88
N ARG A 181 -6.85 12.10 3.92
CA ARG A 181 -7.05 12.72 5.25
C ARG A 181 -7.02 14.25 5.17
N SER A 182 -6.08 14.82 4.41
CA SER A 182 -5.95 16.28 4.25
C SER A 182 -7.05 16.92 3.39
N THR A 183 -7.70 16.13 2.53
CA THR A 183 -8.77 16.59 1.63
C THR A 183 -10.17 16.14 2.08
N GLU A 184 -10.32 15.68 3.32
CA GLU A 184 -11.59 15.19 3.89
C GLU A 184 -12.77 16.14 3.71
N LYS A 185 -12.53 17.43 3.85
CA LYS A 185 -13.57 18.46 3.68
C LYS A 185 -14.22 18.43 2.28
N LEU A 186 -13.51 17.91 1.27
CA LEU A 186 -13.98 17.84 -0.11
C LEU A 186 -14.83 16.59 -0.36
N TRP A 187 -14.38 15.41 0.09
CA TRP A 187 -15.00 14.13 -0.27
C TRP A 187 -15.93 13.55 0.80
N LEU A 188 -15.69 13.84 2.08
CA LEU A 188 -16.45 13.26 3.19
C LEU A 188 -17.95 13.62 3.14
N PRO A 189 -18.36 14.88 2.80
CA PRO A 189 -19.78 15.21 2.67
C PRO A 189 -20.48 14.41 1.57
N ILE A 190 -19.78 14.10 0.48
CA ILE A 190 -20.31 13.30 -0.63
C ILE A 190 -20.51 11.86 -0.17
N MET A 191 -19.49 11.28 0.47
CA MET A 191 -19.56 9.91 1.00
C MET A 191 -20.60 9.75 2.10
N GLY A 192 -20.75 10.74 2.99
CA GLY A 192 -21.78 10.73 4.03
C GLY A 192 -23.20 10.66 3.45
N ARG A 193 -23.48 11.39 2.35
CA ARG A 193 -24.77 11.29 1.66
C ARG A 193 -25.01 9.92 1.03
N ILE A 194 -23.97 9.30 0.48
CA ILE A 194 -24.07 7.96 -0.12
C ILE A 194 -24.33 6.91 0.96
N LEU A 195 -23.56 6.93 2.05
CA LEU A 195 -23.67 5.96 3.14
C LEU A 195 -25.01 6.09 3.88
N LYS A 196 -25.54 7.31 4.04
CA LYS A 196 -26.88 7.52 4.61
C LYS A 196 -27.98 6.84 3.80
N LYS A 197 -27.86 6.77 2.47
CA LYS A 197 -28.80 6.01 1.61
C LYS A 197 -28.72 4.49 1.84
N LEU A 198 -27.63 4.01 2.42
CA LEU A 198 -27.38 2.61 2.77
C LEU A 198 -27.63 2.32 4.26
N ASN A 199 -28.26 3.25 5.00
CA ASN A 199 -28.44 3.18 6.45
C ASN A 199 -27.12 2.99 7.24
N LEU A 200 -26.02 3.56 6.72
CA LEU A 200 -24.72 3.57 7.39
C LEU A 200 -24.41 4.99 7.88
N GLU A 201 -24.03 5.10 9.15
CA GLU A 201 -23.59 6.37 9.74
C GLU A 201 -22.08 6.55 9.62
N VAL A 202 -21.67 7.81 9.39
CA VAL A 202 -20.28 8.23 9.43
C VAL A 202 -20.04 8.89 10.77
N VAL A 203 -19.10 8.35 11.54
CA VAL A 203 -18.78 8.82 12.89
C VAL A 203 -17.44 9.57 12.91
N GLU A 204 -17.38 10.64 13.69
CA GLU A 204 -16.10 11.29 14.00
C GLU A 204 -15.37 10.42 15.04
N ALA A 205 -14.14 9.96 14.73
CA ALA A 205 -13.41 9.04 15.61
C ALA A 205 -11.89 9.24 15.64
#